data_AF-A0A428WJ25-F1
#
_entry.id   AF-A0A428WJ25-F1
#
_cell.length_a   1.000
_cell.length_b   1.000
_cell.length_c   1.000
_cell.angle_alpha   90.00
_cell.angle_beta   90.00
_cell.angle_gamma   90.00
#
_symmetry.space_group_name_H-M   'P 1'
#
loop_
_entity.id
_entity.type
_entity.pdbx_description
1 polymer ?
#
loop_
_entity_poly.entity_id
_entity_poly.type
_entity_poly.pdbx_seq_one_letter_code
_entity_poly.pdbx_strand_id
1 'polypeptide(L)' 'MMPPGPAAEDRAREDVRARLARRFPDTPSEVLDAVLAEESAVFASAPLRHYVPVLVFKRVCRRLAGDGPAGAEAGGEPS' A
#
# COMPACT_ATOMS: atom_id res chain seq x y z
N MET A 1 14.67 -18.16 4.41
CA MET A 1 13.19 -18.13 4.40
C MET A 1 12.75 -17.84 2.97
N MET A 2 11.88 -18.66 2.37
CA MET A 2 11.41 -18.40 1.00
C MET A 2 10.46 -17.19 0.99
N PRO A 3 10.42 -16.39 -0.10
CA PRO A 3 9.41 -15.36 -0.27
C PRO A 3 8.00 -15.98 -0.24
N PRO A 4 6.98 -15.23 0.21
CA PRO A 4 5.60 -15.70 0.18
C PRO A 4 5.20 -16.00 -1.27
N GLY A 5 4.47 -17.09 -1.48
CA GLY A 5 3.89 -17.39 -2.79
C GLY A 5 2.70 -16.45 -3.11
N PRO A 6 2.25 -16.39 -4.37
CA PRO A 6 1.19 -15.47 -4.81
C PRO A 6 -0.07 -15.50 -3.95
N ALA A 7 -0.56 -16.69 -3.59
CA ALA A 7 -1.75 -16.84 -2.75
C ALA A 7 -1.59 -16.32 -1.30
N ALA A 8 -0.36 -16.19 -0.81
CA ALA A 8 -0.09 -15.55 0.49
C ALA A 8 0.01 -14.03 0.35
N GLU A 9 0.51 -13.53 -0.78
CA GLU A 9 0.48 -12.10 -1.11
C GLU A 9 -0.96 -11.59 -1.26
N ASP A 10 -1.82 -12.35 -1.96
CA ASP A 10 -3.24 -12.00 -2.13
C ASP A 10 -3.98 -11.95 -0.79
N ARG A 11 -3.76 -12.93 0.09
CA ARG A 11 -4.33 -12.94 1.44
C ARG A 11 -3.85 -11.76 2.27
N ALA A 12 -2.56 -11.44 2.21
CA ALA A 12 -2.01 -10.30 2.92
C ALA A 12 -2.59 -8.97 2.40
N ARG A 13 -2.89 -8.88 1.10
CA ARG A 13 -3.55 -7.71 0.50
C ARG A 13 -4.99 -7.54 0.99
N GLU A 14 -5.76 -8.62 1.02
CA GLU A 14 -7.14 -8.60 1.53
C GLU A 14 -7.18 -8.24 3.03
N ASP A 15 -6.23 -8.77 3.82
CA ASP A 15 -6.08 -8.41 5.23
C ASP A 15 -5.80 -6.90 5.41
N VAL A 16 -4.95 -6.33 4.54
CA VAL A 16 -4.67 -4.88 4.57
C VAL A 16 -5.92 -4.09 4.21
N ARG A 17 -6.67 -4.47 3.17
CA ARG A 17 -7.94 -3.84 2.78
C ARG A 17 -8.95 -3.87 3.93
N ALA A 18 -9.16 -5.03 4.55
CA ALA A 18 -10.08 -5.18 5.68
C ALA A 18 -9.70 -4.29 6.87
N ARG A 19 -8.38 -4.17 7.17
CA ARG A 19 -7.88 -3.27 8.22
C ARG A 19 -8.09 -1.80 7.87
N LEU A 20 -7.87 -1.42 6.62
CA LEU A 20 -8.09 -0.03 6.15
C LEU A 20 -9.57 0.35 6.23
N ALA A 21 -10.48 -0.52 5.78
CA ALA A 21 -11.92 -0.28 5.87
C ALA A 21 -12.39 -0.09 7.32
N ARG A 22 -11.84 -0.86 8.26
CA ARG A 22 -12.11 -0.67 9.69
C ARG A 22 -11.52 0.62 10.26
N ARG A 23 -10.37 1.07 9.74
CA ARG A 23 -9.66 2.26 10.23
C ARG A 23 -10.26 3.56 9.68
N PHE A 24 -10.78 3.51 8.45
CA PHE A 24 -11.34 4.64 7.71
C PHE A 24 -12.76 4.30 7.23
N PRO A 25 -13.73 4.13 8.16
CA PRO A 25 -15.08 3.67 7.82
C PRO A 25 -15.85 4.65 6.92
N ASP A 26 -15.52 5.94 6.99
CA ASP A 26 -16.15 6.98 6.17
C ASP A 26 -15.49 7.16 4.79
N THR A 27 -14.38 6.46 4.53
CA THR A 27 -13.69 6.53 3.24
C THR A 27 -14.29 5.51 2.27
N PRO A 28 -14.72 5.91 1.06
CA PRO A 28 -15.25 4.99 0.07
C PRO A 28 -14.27 3.87 -0.27
N SER A 29 -14.76 2.65 -0.45
CA SER A 29 -13.93 1.47 -0.74
C SER A 29 -13.09 1.64 -2.02
N GLU A 30 -13.65 2.31 -3.02
CA GLU A 30 -12.96 2.67 -4.27
C GLU A 30 -11.75 3.57 -4.05
N VAL A 31 -11.83 4.52 -3.10
CA VAL A 31 -10.70 5.38 -2.71
C VAL A 31 -9.65 4.57 -1.95
N LEU A 32 -10.08 3.71 -1.02
CA LEU A 32 -9.17 2.82 -0.29
C LEU A 32 -8.41 1.90 -1.25
N ASP A 33 -9.10 1.33 -2.24
CA ASP A 33 -8.52 0.46 -3.25
C ASP A 33 -7.53 1.18 -4.17
N ALA A 34 -7.88 2.39 -4.62
CA ALA A 34 -6.98 3.20 -5.45
C ALA A 34 -5.69 3.52 -4.69
N VAL A 35 -5.80 4.05 -3.46
CA VAL A 35 -4.62 4.40 -2.65
C VAL A 35 -3.82 3.14 -2.29
N LEU A 36 -4.47 2.03 -1.95
CA LEU A 36 -3.79 0.76 -1.68
C LEU A 36 -3.03 0.26 -2.91
N ALA A 37 -3.60 0.34 -4.11
CA ALA A 37 -2.94 -0.07 -5.35
C ALA A 37 -1.69 0.78 -5.64
N GLU A 38 -1.81 2.11 -5.53
CA GLU A 38 -0.71 3.05 -5.73
C GLU A 38 0.43 2.80 -4.73
N GLU A 39 0.13 2.69 -3.44
CA GLU A 39 1.16 2.48 -2.42
C GLU A 39 1.76 1.05 -2.49
N SER A 40 1.02 0.06 -3.00
CA SER A 40 1.55 -1.28 -3.25
C SER A 40 2.59 -1.29 -4.38
N ALA A 41 2.37 -0.51 -5.44
CA ALA A 41 3.24 -0.46 -6.61
C ALA A 41 4.67 -0.01 -6.26
N VAL A 42 4.82 0.85 -5.23
CA VAL A 42 6.12 1.29 -4.69
C VAL A 42 7.01 0.12 -4.27
N PHE A 43 6.41 -1.01 -3.88
CA PHE A 43 7.14 -2.19 -3.41
C PHE A 43 7.15 -3.35 -4.41
N ALA A 44 6.74 -3.13 -5.67
CA ALA A 44 6.64 -4.19 -6.67
C ALA A 44 7.96 -4.96 -6.88
N SER A 45 9.11 -4.29 -6.71
CA SER A 45 10.46 -4.86 -6.82
C SER A 45 11.12 -5.18 -5.47
N ALA A 46 10.42 -5.01 -4.34
CA ALA A 46 11.02 -5.16 -3.02
C ALA A 46 11.43 -6.63 -2.74
N PRO A 47 12.68 -6.88 -2.30
CA PRO A 47 13.15 -8.23 -1.99
C PRO A 47 12.57 -8.78 -0.67
N LEU A 48 12.12 -7.91 0.24
CA LEU A 48 11.60 -8.27 1.56
C LEU A 48 10.07 -8.27 1.60
N ARG A 49 9.47 -9.18 0.83
CA ARG A 49 8.01 -9.24 0.61
C ARG A 49 7.17 -9.47 1.87
N HIS A 50 7.72 -10.13 2.88
CA HIS A 50 7.03 -10.38 4.16
C HIS A 50 6.65 -9.10 4.92
N TYR A 51 7.38 -8.00 4.72
CA TYR A 51 7.11 -6.72 5.39
C TYR A 51 6.29 -5.74 4.54
N VAL A 52 6.17 -6.00 3.23
CA VAL A 52 5.45 -5.13 2.29
C VAL A 52 4.02 -4.83 2.76
N PRO A 53 3.20 -5.79 3.23
CA PRO A 53 1.83 -5.49 3.68
C PRO A 53 1.77 -4.45 4.80
N VAL A 54 2.72 -4.52 5.76
CA VAL A 54 2.79 -3.59 6.90
C VAL A 54 3.24 -2.20 6.43
N LEU A 55 4.21 -2.14 5.52
CA LEU A 55 4.72 -0.87 4.98
C LEU A 55 3.66 -0.16 4.14
N VAL A 56 2.97 -0.91 3.28
CA VAL A 56 1.85 -0.42 2.48
C VAL A 56 0.74 0.11 3.39
N PHE A 57 0.30 -0.66 4.39
CA PHE A 57 -0.72 -0.21 5.34
C PHE A 57 -0.34 1.12 6.01
N LYS A 58 0.91 1.28 6.46
CA LYS A 58 1.40 2.51 7.08
C LYS A 58 1.39 3.70 6.11
N ARG A 59 1.80 3.50 4.86
CA ARG A 59 1.79 4.55 3.83
C ARG A 59 0.38 5.00 3.48
N VAL A 60 -0.54 4.04 3.26
CA VAL A 60 -1.96 4.34 3.02
C VAL A 60 -2.55 5.14 4.20
N CYS A 61 -2.29 4.70 5.44
CA CYS A 61 -2.75 5.43 6.63
C CYS A 61 -2.27 6.88 6.66
N ARG A 62 -0.98 7.12 6.41
CA ARG A 62 -0.40 8.47 6.41
C ARG A 62 -1.01 9.35 5.32
N ARG A 63 -1.21 8.78 4.12
CA ARG A 63 -1.79 9.49 2.99
C ARG A 63 -3.25 9.87 3.25
N LEU A 64 -4.06 8.96 3.77
CA LEU A 64 -5.47 9.22 4.11
C LEU A 64 -5.62 10.16 5.32
N ALA A 65 -4.66 10.19 6.24
CA ALA A 65 -4.65 11.11 7.37
C ALA A 65 -4.23 12.55 7.00
N GLY A 66 -3.76 12.78 5.77
CA GLY A 66 -3.30 14.10 5.32
C GLY A 66 -1.84 14.44 5.65
N ASP A 67 -1.05 13.49 6.20
CA ASP A 67 0.35 13.68 6.61
C ASP A 67 1.40 13.48 5.48
N GLY A 68 0.94 13.47 4.22
CA GLY A 68 1.72 13.52 2.96
C GLY A 68 2.54 12.27 2.53
N PRO A 69 3.03 12.21 1.27
CA PRO A 69 2.58 12.92 0.06
C PRO A 69 1.68 12.06 -0.84
N ALA A 70 0.79 12.71 -1.58
CA ALA A 70 0.27 12.20 -2.84
C ALA A 70 1.39 12.29 -3.88
N GLY A 71 1.84 11.16 -4.44
CA GLY A 71 2.77 11.12 -5.57
C GLY A 71 4.18 11.64 -5.27
N ALA A 72 5.11 10.75 -4.92
CA ALA A 72 6.52 11.05 -5.15
C ALA A 72 6.81 10.81 -6.65
N GLU A 73 6.73 11.90 -7.42
CA GLU A 73 7.60 12.23 -8.56
C GLU A 73 7.86 11.09 -9.56
N ALA A 74 6.98 10.94 -10.55
CA ALA A 74 7.36 10.42 -11.85
C ALA A 74 8.02 11.55 -12.66
N GLY A 75 9.33 11.47 -12.91
CA GLY A 75 10.03 12.16 -13.98
C GLY A 75 10.60 13.55 -13.67
N GLY A 76 11.93 13.63 -13.52
CA GLY A 76 12.64 14.90 -13.48
C GLY A 76 14.07 14.76 -12.99
N GLU A 77 14.94 14.15 -13.79
CA GLU A 77 16.39 14.33 -13.68
C GLU A 77 16.75 15.63 -14.42
N PRO A 78 17.32 16.65 -13.77
CA PRO A 78 18.14 17.65 -14.44
C PRO A 78 19.60 17.46 -14.05
N SER A 79 20.42 16.93 -14.96
CA SER A 79 21.81 17.34 -15.23
C SER A 79 22.34 16.60 -16.46
#